data_AF-A0A447TZK6-F1
#
_entry.id   AF-A0A447TZK6-F1
#
_cell.length_a   1.000
_cell.length_b   1.000
_cell.length_c   1.000
_cell.angle_alpha   90.00
_cell.angle_beta   90.00
_cell.angle_gamma   90.00
#
_symmetry.space_group_name_H-M   'P 1'
#
loop_
_entity.id
_entity.type
_entity.pdbx_description
1 polymer ?
#
loop_
_entity_poly.entity_id
_entity_poly.type
_entity_poly.pdbx_seq_one_letter_code
_entity_poly.pdbx_strand_id
1 'polypeptide(L)'
;MAESERGICAILPGDSDDALLAELHTLFPSARHEPADALFQQRVRQVVAAINTRDVLLSLPLDIQGTAFQQQVWQALCAIPCGETVSYQQLAADYRQTHGGTRGRQRVRRE
;
A
#
# COMPACT_ATOMS: atom_id res chain seq x y z
N MET A 1 -8.40 -4.82 -9.60
CA MET A 1 -7.75 -3.52 -9.28
C MET A 1 -8.84 -2.53 -8.95
N ALA A 2 -8.61 -1.62 -8.00
CA ALA A 2 -9.51 -0.51 -7.68
C ALA A 2 -8.77 0.83 -7.70
N GLU A 3 -9.50 1.88 -8.06
CA GLU A 3 -9.00 3.24 -8.21
C GLU A 3 -10.00 4.23 -7.60
N SER A 4 -9.47 5.24 -6.89
CA SER A 4 -10.21 6.39 -6.40
C SER A 4 -9.88 7.62 -7.25
N GLU A 5 -10.54 8.75 -6.97
CA GLU A 5 -10.21 10.04 -7.61
C GLU A 5 -8.76 10.49 -7.39
N ARG A 6 -8.09 9.96 -6.36
CA ARG A 6 -6.71 10.31 -5.99
C ARG A 6 -5.68 9.37 -6.62
N GLY A 7 -6.11 8.24 -7.19
CA GLY A 7 -5.24 7.24 -7.81
C GLY A 7 -5.57 5.80 -7.39
N ILE A 8 -4.67 4.88 -7.69
CA ILE A 8 -4.85 3.45 -7.44
C ILE A 8 -4.85 3.20 -5.92
N CYS A 9 -5.93 2.63 -5.41
CA CYS A 9 -6.07 2.33 -3.99
C CYS A 9 -5.84 0.85 -3.66
N ALA A 10 -6.00 -0.07 -4.63
CA ALA A 10 -5.72 -1.49 -4.43
C ALA A 10 -5.38 -2.26 -5.71
N ILE A 11 -4.38 -3.13 -5.61
CA ILE A 11 -4.03 -4.16 -6.60
C ILE A 11 -4.05 -5.49 -5.86
N LEU A 12 -5.02 -6.35 -6.20
CA LEU A 12 -5.19 -7.67 -5.59
C LEU A 12 -4.85 -8.73 -6.64
N PRO A 13 -3.87 -9.61 -6.40
CA PRO A 13 -3.66 -10.80 -7.19
C PRO A 13 -4.66 -11.90 -6.80
N GLY A 14 -5.16 -12.67 -7.77
CA GLY A 14 -6.03 -13.81 -7.51
C GLY A 14 -6.47 -14.50 -8.80
N ASP A 15 -6.97 -15.73 -8.65
CA ASP A 15 -7.29 -16.63 -9.78
C ASP A 15 -8.79 -16.69 -10.11
N SER A 16 -9.65 -15.99 -9.35
CA SER A 16 -11.10 -15.98 -9.52
C SER A 16 -11.65 -14.56 -9.42
N ASP A 17 -12.38 -14.16 -10.45
CA ASP A 17 -13.03 -12.85 -10.53
C ASP A 17 -14.04 -12.63 -9.40
N ASP A 18 -14.89 -13.63 -9.11
CA ASP A 18 -15.87 -13.56 -8.02
C ASP A 18 -15.21 -13.37 -6.64
N ALA A 19 -14.11 -14.08 -6.38
CA ALA A 19 -13.38 -13.94 -5.12
C ALA A 19 -12.74 -12.55 -4.99
N LEU A 20 -12.11 -12.05 -6.07
CA LEU A 20 -11.51 -10.73 -6.10
C LEU A 20 -12.55 -9.62 -5.93
N LEU A 21 -13.72 -9.75 -6.56
CA LEU A 21 -14.82 -8.80 -6.40
C LEU A 21 -15.36 -8.79 -4.96
N ALA A 22 -15.52 -9.96 -4.34
CA ALA A 22 -15.94 -10.07 -2.94
C ALA A 22 -14.92 -9.43 -1.98
N GLU A 23 -13.63 -9.62 -2.23
CA GLU A 23 -12.56 -9.02 -1.44
C GLU A 23 -12.52 -7.49 -1.61
N LEU A 24 -12.68 -6.99 -2.84
CA LEU A 24 -12.79 -5.55 -3.10
C LEU A 24 -14.00 -4.91 -2.38
N HIS A 25 -15.16 -5.57 -2.38
CA HIS A 25 -16.32 -5.07 -1.63
C HIS A 25 -16.10 -5.11 -0.11
N THR A 26 -15.30 -6.05 0.38
CA THR A 26 -14.94 -6.11 1.81
C THR A 26 -14.04 -4.95 2.21
N LEU A 27 -13.02 -4.65 1.38
CA LEU A 27 -12.06 -3.57 1.63
C LEU A 27 -12.67 -2.19 1.36
N PHE A 28 -13.55 -2.08 0.36
CA PHE A 28 -14.19 -0.84 -0.06
C PHE A 28 -15.70 -1.03 -0.17
N PRO A 29 -16.45 -1.05 0.95
CA PRO A 29 -17.91 -1.29 0.94
C PRO A 29 -18.71 -0.27 0.13
N SER A 30 -18.17 0.93 -0.06
CA SER A 30 -18.77 2.00 -0.85
C SER A 30 -18.25 2.07 -2.29
N ALA A 31 -17.41 1.12 -2.73
CA ALA A 31 -16.94 1.07 -4.10
C ALA A 31 -18.11 0.77 -5.06
N ARG A 32 -18.14 1.49 -6.18
CA ARG A 32 -19.07 1.21 -7.28
C ARG A 32 -18.31 0.49 -8.38
N HIS A 33 -18.90 -0.59 -8.88
CA HIS A 33 -18.38 -1.27 -10.06
C HIS A 33 -18.80 -0.49 -11.31
N GLU A 34 -17.83 0.12 -11.98
CA GLU A 34 -18.04 0.87 -13.22
C GLU A 34 -17.23 0.24 -14.35
N PRO A 35 -17.70 0.31 -15.61
CA PRO A 35 -16.91 -0.15 -16.76
C PRO A 35 -15.58 0.58 -16.81
N ALA A 36 -14.51 -0.18 -16.99
CA ALA A 36 -13.16 0.35 -17.11
C ALA A 36 -13.02 1.24 -18.36
N ASP A 37 -12.70 2.52 -18.14
CA ASP A 37 -12.40 3.45 -19.23
C ASP A 37 -10.99 3.24 -19.83
N ALA A 38 -10.68 3.97 -20.90
CA ALA A 38 -9.41 3.82 -21.61
C ALA A 38 -8.18 4.17 -20.73
N LEU A 39 -8.31 5.13 -19.81
CA LEU A 39 -7.23 5.56 -18.91
C LEU A 39 -6.99 4.50 -17.83
N PHE A 40 -8.05 3.99 -17.22
CA PHE A 40 -7.98 2.88 -16.27
C PHE A 40 -7.35 1.65 -16.91
N GLN A 41 -7.77 1.28 -18.13
CA GLN A 41 -7.17 0.19 -18.88
C GLN A 41 -5.67 0.40 -19.16
N GLN A 42 -5.26 1.64 -19.45
CA GLN A 42 -3.83 1.98 -19.59
C GLN A 42 -3.07 1.79 -18.28
N ARG A 43 -3.63 2.22 -17.15
CA ARG A 43 -3.04 2.03 -15.82
C ARG A 43 -2.91 0.56 -15.46
N VAL A 44 -3.94 -0.25 -15.72
CA VAL A 44 -3.87 -1.71 -15.55
C VAL A 44 -2.70 -2.30 -16.34
N ARG A 45 -2.54 -1.94 -17.61
CA ARG A 45 -1.41 -2.42 -18.43
C ARG A 45 -0.05 -2.03 -17.86
N GLN A 46 0.09 -0.80 -17.34
CA GLN A 46 1.34 -0.35 -16.71
C GLN A 46 1.65 -1.13 -15.43
N VAL A 47 0.64 -1.38 -14.59
CA VAL A 47 0.78 -2.21 -13.38
C VAL A 47 1.21 -3.63 -13.74
N VAL A 48 0.52 -4.25 -14.70
CA VAL A 48 0.86 -5.61 -15.16
C VAL A 48 2.28 -5.68 -15.73
N ALA A 49 2.70 -4.69 -16.52
CA ALA A 49 4.06 -4.63 -17.05
C ALA A 49 5.12 -4.50 -15.93
N ALA A 50 4.84 -3.69 -14.91
CA ALA A 50 5.73 -3.51 -13.77
C ALA A 50 5.85 -4.78 -12.90
N ILE A 51 4.75 -5.50 -12.68
CA ILE A 51 4.79 -6.78 -11.95
C ILE A 51 5.64 -7.82 -12.70
N ASN A 52 5.58 -7.82 -14.04
CA ASN A 52 6.30 -8.79 -14.86
C ASN A 52 7.76 -8.39 -15.18
N THR A 53 8.19 -7.17 -14.84
CA THR A 53 9.52 -6.65 -15.19
C THR A 53 10.24 -6.12 -13.97
N ARG A 54 11.42 -6.67 -13.67
CA ARG A 54 12.19 -6.38 -12.46
C ARG A 54 12.53 -4.90 -12.25
N ASP A 55 12.80 -4.16 -13.33
CA ASP A 55 13.38 -2.81 -13.26
C ASP A 55 12.42 -1.68 -13.67
N VAL A 56 11.12 -1.97 -13.79
CA VAL A 56 10.12 -0.95 -14.16
C VAL A 56 9.64 -0.23 -12.90
N LEU A 57 10.03 1.03 -12.77
CA LEU A 57 9.49 1.92 -11.74
C LEU A 57 8.03 2.27 -12.07
N LEU A 58 7.12 1.91 -11.17
CA LEU A 58 5.71 2.24 -11.29
C LEU A 58 5.46 3.70 -10.83
N SER A 59 5.47 4.64 -11.77
CA SER A 59 5.16 6.06 -11.51
C SER A 59 3.67 6.35 -11.72
N LEU A 60 2.80 5.67 -10.96
CA LEU A 60 1.36 5.90 -10.94
C LEU A 60 0.93 6.60 -9.65
N PRO A 61 -0.11 7.45 -9.69
CA PRO A 61 -0.66 8.02 -8.46
C PRO A 61 -1.24 6.90 -7.60
N LEU A 62 -0.72 6.77 -6.38
CA LEU A 62 -1.18 5.80 -5.39
C LEU A 62 -1.99 6.51 -4.32
N ASP A 63 -3.21 6.05 -4.08
CA ASP A 63 -4.05 6.52 -2.98
C ASP A 63 -3.91 5.57 -1.79
N ILE A 64 -2.76 5.66 -1.13
CA ILE A 64 -2.42 4.77 -0.02
C ILE A 64 -3.17 5.22 1.24
N GLN A 65 -4.21 4.46 1.59
CA GLN A 65 -5.01 4.69 2.79
C GLN A 65 -4.50 3.82 3.95
N GLY A 66 -4.02 4.44 5.01
CA GLY A 66 -3.53 3.76 6.19
C GLY A 66 -3.08 4.72 7.29
N THR A 67 -2.92 4.19 8.49
CA THR A 67 -2.36 4.95 9.62
C THR A 67 -0.94 5.43 9.31
N ALA A 68 -0.47 6.49 9.99
CA ALA A 68 0.90 6.97 9.85
C ALA A 68 1.93 5.83 10.03
N PHE A 69 1.67 4.92 10.98
CA PHE A 69 2.50 3.75 11.19
C PHE A 69 2.55 2.81 9.98
N GLN A 70 1.40 2.49 9.38
CA GLN A 70 1.35 1.64 8.18
C GLN A 70 2.09 2.27 7.00
N GLN A 71 1.91 3.57 6.79
CA GLN A 71 2.61 4.30 5.72
C GLN A 71 4.13 4.25 5.87
N GLN A 72 4.64 4.39 7.09
CA GLN A 72 6.07 4.27 7.38
C GLN A 72 6.60 2.86 7.14
N VAL A 73 5.84 1.84 7.56
CA VAL A 73 6.19 0.44 7.27
C VAL A 73 6.21 0.19 5.76
N TRP A 74 5.23 0.68 5.00
CA TRP A 74 5.20 0.54 3.55
C TRP A 74 6.37 1.24 2.87
N GLN A 75 6.74 2.45 3.30
CA GLN A 75 7.93 3.15 2.79
C GLN A 75 9.21 2.35 3.05
N ALA A 76 9.35 1.77 4.25
CA ALA A 76 10.51 0.95 4.58
C ALA A 76 10.57 -0.33 3.73
N LEU A 77 9.42 -0.95 3.44
CA LEU A 77 9.35 -2.11 2.53
C LEU A 77 9.73 -1.73 1.10
N CYS A 78 9.29 -0.58 0.60
CA CYS A 78 9.65 -0.09 -0.74
C CYS A 78 11.14 0.26 -0.89
N ALA A 79 11.87 0.47 0.22
CA ALA A 79 13.31 0.74 0.20
C ALA A 79 14.17 -0.53 0.09
N ILE A 80 13.57 -1.73 0.24
CA ILE A 80 14.30 -3.01 0.15
C ILE A 80 14.68 -3.26 -1.31
N PRO A 81 15.98 -3.44 -1.63
CA PRO A 81 16.41 -3.74 -3.00
C PRO A 81 15.83 -5.06 -3.52
N CYS A 82 15.60 -5.13 -4.83
CA CYS A 82 15.04 -6.32 -5.45
C CYS A 82 15.99 -7.52 -5.30
N GLY A 83 15.49 -8.63 -4.73
CA GLY A 83 16.28 -9.83 -4.46
C GLY A 83 16.89 -9.87 -3.07
N GLU A 84 16.75 -8.81 -2.27
CA GLU A 84 17.11 -8.81 -0.86
C GLU A 84 15.88 -9.10 0.01
N THR A 85 16.12 -9.60 1.21
CA THR A 85 15.09 -9.89 2.21
C THR A 85 15.47 -9.29 3.54
N VAL A 86 14.51 -8.67 4.22
CA VAL A 86 14.68 -8.10 5.56
C VAL A 86 13.76 -8.83 6.52
N SER A 87 14.26 -9.18 7.71
CA SER A 87 13.41 -9.78 8.75
C SER A 87 12.52 -8.73 9.42
N TYR A 88 11.37 -9.16 9.93
CA TYR A 88 10.50 -8.28 10.71
C TYR A 88 11.18 -7.65 11.92
N GLN A 89 12.14 -8.36 12.55
CA GLN A 89 12.91 -7.81 13.67
C GLN A 89 13.81 -6.65 13.24
N GLN A 90 14.48 -6.78 12.08
CA GLN A 90 15.31 -5.72 11.50
C GLN A 90 14.44 -4.51 11.13
N LEU A 91 13.31 -4.75 10.44
CA LEU A 91 12.38 -3.68 10.07
C LEU A 91 11.84 -2.91 11.30
N ALA A 92 11.52 -3.63 12.38
CA ALA A 92 11.04 -3.03 13.62
C ALA A 92 12.15 -2.31 14.42
N ALA A 93 13.40 -2.78 14.33
CA ALA A 93 14.55 -2.13 14.94
C ALA A 93 14.84 -0.79 14.26
N ASP A 94 14.90 -0.77 12.92
CA ASP A 94 15.07 0.44 12.12
C ASP A 94 13.99 1.46 12.46
N TYR A 95 12.71 1.05 12.47
CA TYR A 95 11.60 1.89 12.87
C TYR A 95 11.78 2.51 14.28
N ARG A 96 12.17 1.69 15.27
CA ARG A 96 12.41 2.15 16.66
C ARG A 96 13.55 3.15 16.74
N GLN A 97 14.57 3.02 15.90
CA GLN A 97 15.74 3.88 15.89
C GLN A 97 15.41 5.24 15.26
N THR A 98 14.54 5.29 14.24
CA THR A 98 14.07 6.53 13.61
C THR A 98 13.05 7.30 14.48
N HIS A 99 12.27 6.61 15.32
CA HIS A 99 11.16 7.21 16.10
C HIS A 99 11.34 7.14 17.63
N GLY A 100 12.51 6.69 18.12
CA GLY A 100 12.83 6.55 19.55
C GLY A 100 13.13 7.85 20.30
N GLY A 101 12.89 9.01 19.69
CA GLY A 101 13.12 10.33 20.29
C GLY A 101 11.88 10.90 20.96
N THR A 102 11.92 11.01 22.30
CA THR A 102 11.03 11.78 23.18
C THR A 102 9.76 11.07 23.68
N ARG A 103 9.94 10.10 24.59
CA ARG A 103 8.91 9.76 25.57
C ARG A 103 8.81 10.91 26.58
N GLY A 104 8.02 11.94 26.23
CA GLY A 104 7.67 13.01 27.15
C GLY A 104 7.05 12.42 28.42
N ARG A 105 7.71 12.62 29.57
CA ARG A 105 7.14 12.34 30.89
C ARG A 105 5.96 13.28 31.11
N GLN A 106 4.75 12.89 30.72
CA GLN A 106 3.56 13.66 31.06
C GLN A 106 3.05 13.21 32.44
N ARG A 107 3.30 14.08 33.43
CA ARG A 107 2.82 13.95 34.80
C ARG A 107 1.31 14.23 34.79
N VAL A 108 0.48 13.20 34.82
CA VAL A 108 -0.96 13.36 34.98
C VAL A 108 -1.24 13.79 36.43
N ARG A 109 -1.66 15.04 36.64
CA ARG A 109 -2.35 15.44 37.87
C ARG A 109 -3.81 15.03 37.73
N ARG A 110 -4.36 14.35 38.74
CA ARG A 110 -5.80 14.13 38.89
C ARG A 110 -6.40 15.35 39.60
N GLU A 111 -7.57 15.77 39.12
CA GLU A 111 -8.64 16.37 39.92
C GLU A 111 -9.87 15.46 39.80
#